data_AF-A0A6G6J7M7-F1
#
_entry.id   AF-A0A6G6J7M7-F1
#
_cell.length_a   1.000
_cell.length_b   1.000
_cell.length_c   1.000
_cell.angle_alpha   90.00
_cell.angle_beta   90.00
_cell.angle_gamma   90.00
#
_symmetry.space_group_name_H-M   'P 1'
#
loop_
_entity.id
_entity.type
_entity.pdbx_description
1 polymer ?
#
loop_
_entity_poly.entity_id
_entity_poly.type
_entity_poly.pdbx_seq_one_letter_code
_entity_poly.pdbx_strand_id
1 'polypeptide(L)'
;MKQVLSLKRLTLFVGFVATLGAGAAAVTFHGQSTPQVSPKGSSDASVSSDEITKARIQKRYLSAPGQFDLDASAKELAGVTIEGEYHICAEKVEITAEQYIEISRMLDKPRPFASEFKAVVDRALSSPDGVSDCSYRVLALIDRAAK
;
A
#
# COMPACT_ATOMS: atom_id res chain seq x y z
N MET A 1 -33.71 -9.28 32.32
CA MET A 1 -34.75 -9.38 31.29
C MET A 1 -34.08 -9.44 29.92
N LYS A 2 -34.51 -10.44 29.13
CA LYS A 2 -34.49 -10.58 27.65
C LYS A 2 -33.17 -10.50 26.88
N GLN A 3 -32.71 -11.70 26.49
CA GLN A 3 -32.09 -12.03 25.20
C GLN A 3 -32.80 -11.34 24.04
N VAL A 4 -32.08 -11.03 22.94
CA VAL A 4 -32.43 -11.48 21.57
C VAL A 4 -31.18 -11.46 20.68
N LEU A 5 -30.71 -12.65 20.24
CA LEU A 5 -29.94 -12.78 19.00
C LEU A 5 -30.88 -12.43 17.83
N SER A 6 -30.44 -11.60 16.87
CA SER A 6 -31.14 -11.51 15.57
C SER A 6 -30.20 -11.83 14.42
N LEU A 7 -30.28 -13.10 14.02
CA LEU A 7 -29.85 -13.68 12.75
C LEU A 7 -30.77 -13.20 11.61
N LYS A 8 -30.28 -13.32 10.37
CA LYS A 8 -30.98 -13.30 9.06
C LYS A 8 -31.10 -11.93 8.37
N ARG A 9 -30.36 -11.79 7.27
CA ARG A 9 -30.94 -11.96 5.91
C ARG A 9 -29.95 -12.68 5.01
N LEU A 10 -30.19 -13.98 4.85
CA LEU A 10 -29.57 -14.82 3.83
C LEU A 10 -30.47 -14.71 2.59
N THR A 11 -30.06 -13.94 1.59
CA THR A 11 -30.81 -13.85 0.32
C THR A 11 -30.27 -14.91 -0.62
N LEU A 12 -31.09 -15.95 -0.78
CA LEU A 12 -30.89 -17.12 -1.60
C LEU A 12 -31.43 -16.78 -3.00
N PHE A 13 -30.57 -16.70 -4.02
CA PHE A 13 -31.02 -16.71 -5.41
C PHE A 13 -30.68 -18.07 -6.02
N VAL A 14 -31.72 -18.90 -6.05
CA VAL A 14 -31.85 -20.09 -6.90
C VAL A 14 -31.65 -19.65 -8.36
N GLY A 15 -30.78 -20.37 -9.07
CA GLY A 15 -30.29 -19.97 -10.39
C GLY A 15 -31.27 -20.19 -11.54
N PHE A 16 -30.77 -19.95 -12.75
CA PHE A 16 -31.25 -20.66 -13.94
C PHE A 16 -30.16 -20.68 -15.03
N VAL A 17 -29.70 -21.90 -15.30
CA VAL A 17 -29.41 -22.53 -16.59
C VAL A 17 -28.45 -21.86 -17.60
N ALA A 18 -27.44 -22.66 -17.89
CA ALA A 18 -26.48 -22.65 -18.99
C ALA A 18 -26.96 -22.13 -20.35
N THR A 19 -26.06 -21.45 -21.05
CA THR A 19 -25.84 -21.68 -22.48
C THR A 19 -24.34 -21.58 -22.78
N LEU A 20 -23.72 -22.73 -23.03
CA LEU A 20 -22.47 -22.83 -23.77
C LEU A 20 -22.81 -22.54 -25.24
N GLY A 21 -22.47 -21.34 -25.71
CA GLY A 21 -22.48 -21.00 -27.12
C GLY A 21 -21.06 -20.71 -27.58
N ALA A 22 -20.39 -21.73 -28.11
CA ALA A 22 -19.18 -21.54 -28.90
C ALA A 22 -19.59 -20.90 -30.23
N GLY A 23 -18.97 -19.75 -30.55
CA GLY A 23 -19.11 -19.07 -31.83
C GLY A 23 -17.83 -18.29 -32.11
N ALA A 24 -16.88 -18.97 -32.75
CA ALA A 24 -15.80 -18.30 -33.47
C ALA A 24 -16.34 -17.74 -34.80
N ALA A 25 -15.59 -16.79 -35.38
CA ALA A 25 -15.79 -16.09 -36.66
C ALA A 25 -16.69 -14.83 -36.55
N ALA A 26 -16.41 -13.70 -37.20
CA ALA A 26 -15.36 -13.31 -38.12
C ALA A 26 -15.19 -11.78 -38.07
N VAL A 27 -13.98 -11.30 -38.36
CA VAL A 27 -13.69 -9.91 -38.72
C VAL A 27 -14.50 -9.50 -39.95
N THR A 28 -15.21 -8.39 -39.86
CA THR A 28 -15.55 -7.58 -41.04
C THR A 28 -15.52 -6.10 -40.66
N PHE A 29 -14.57 -5.39 -41.25
CA PHE A 29 -14.50 -3.93 -41.28
C PHE A 29 -15.63 -3.42 -42.18
N HIS A 30 -16.49 -2.55 -41.65
CA HIS A 30 -17.24 -1.60 -42.45
C HIS A 30 -17.39 -0.30 -41.67
N GLY A 31 -16.87 0.79 -42.25
CA GLY A 31 -16.95 2.13 -41.67
C GLY A 31 -18.38 2.64 -41.63
N GLN A 32 -18.76 3.18 -40.47
CA GLN A 32 -19.81 4.19 -40.34
C GLN A 32 -19.65 4.90 -39.00
N SER A 33 -19.58 6.23 -39.05
CA SER A 33 -19.46 7.12 -37.92
C SER A 33 -20.71 7.08 -37.04
N THR A 34 -20.56 6.65 -35.79
CA THR A 34 -21.49 6.95 -34.69
C THR A 34 -20.68 7.14 -33.41
N PRO A 35 -20.98 8.14 -32.56
CA PRO A 35 -20.25 8.35 -31.32
C PRO A 35 -20.53 7.18 -30.38
N GLN A 36 -19.50 6.35 -30.12
CA GLN A 36 -19.52 5.42 -29.01
C GLN A 36 -19.61 6.23 -27.72
N VAL A 37 -20.80 6.21 -27.12
CA VAL A 37 -20.95 6.41 -25.69
C VAL A 37 -20.20 5.23 -25.04
N SER A 38 -18.95 5.47 -24.66
CA SER A 38 -18.22 4.53 -23.80
C SER A 38 -19.07 4.28 -22.56
N PRO A 39 -19.36 3.01 -22.19
CA PRO A 39 -19.94 2.73 -20.90
C PRO A 39 -18.94 3.20 -19.85
N LYS A 40 -19.33 4.25 -19.16
CA LYS A 40 -18.63 4.86 -18.05
C LYS A 40 -18.44 3.80 -16.96
N GLY A 41 -17.17 3.49 -16.70
CA GLY A 41 -16.70 2.94 -15.44
C GLY A 41 -16.93 1.46 -15.26
N SER A 42 -16.08 0.64 -15.91
CA SER A 42 -15.48 -0.46 -15.15
C SER A 42 -14.98 0.14 -13.83
N SER A 43 -15.44 -0.40 -12.72
CA SER A 43 -14.87 -0.13 -11.40
C SER A 43 -13.50 -0.80 -11.35
N ASP A 44 -12.57 -0.31 -12.17
CA ASP A 44 -11.15 -0.54 -11.98
C ASP A 44 -10.80 0.28 -10.74
N ALA A 45 -10.64 -0.40 -9.61
CA ALA A 45 -10.07 0.20 -8.42
C ALA A 45 -8.70 0.76 -8.82
N SER A 46 -8.66 2.06 -9.13
CA SER A 46 -7.42 2.76 -9.45
C SER A 46 -6.58 2.75 -8.17
N VAL A 47 -5.60 1.85 -8.10
CA VAL A 47 -4.64 1.82 -7.00
C VAL A 47 -4.03 3.22 -6.88
N SER A 48 -4.15 3.82 -5.71
CA SER A 48 -3.69 5.19 -5.51
C SER A 48 -2.16 5.26 -5.62
N SER A 49 -1.64 6.41 -6.04
CA SER A 49 -0.20 6.62 -6.20
C SER A 49 0.59 6.34 -4.91
N ASP A 50 -0.02 6.58 -3.75
CA ASP A 50 0.59 6.32 -2.45
C ASP A 50 0.70 4.82 -2.15
N GLU A 51 -0.31 4.01 -2.47
CA GLU A 51 -0.27 2.56 -2.31
C GLU A 51 0.82 1.94 -3.19
N ILE A 52 0.95 2.41 -4.44
CA ILE A 52 2.00 1.97 -5.37
C ILE A 52 3.38 2.28 -4.80
N THR A 53 3.58 3.49 -4.28
CA THR A 53 4.87 3.93 -3.75
C THR A 53 5.24 3.16 -2.48
N LYS A 54 4.29 2.99 -1.55
CA LYS A 54 4.47 2.18 -0.33
C LYS A 54 4.85 0.73 -0.68
N ALA A 55 4.14 0.11 -1.61
CA ALA A 55 4.42 -1.26 -2.05
C ALA A 55 5.80 -1.38 -2.71
N ARG A 56 6.21 -0.39 -3.52
CA ARG A 56 7.53 -0.34 -4.15
C ARG A 56 8.66 -0.25 -3.14
N ILE A 57 8.52 0.59 -2.11
CA ILE A 57 9.50 0.72 -1.01
C ILE A 57 9.62 -0.60 -0.25
N GLN A 58 8.50 -1.23 0.12
CA GLN A 58 8.50 -2.53 0.80
C GLN A 58 9.19 -3.62 -0.05
N LYS A 59 8.86 -3.69 -1.34
CA LYS A 59 9.50 -4.63 -2.27
C LYS A 59 11.00 -4.41 -2.38
N ARG A 60 11.45 -3.15 -2.44
CA ARG A 60 12.88 -2.79 -2.49
C ARG A 60 13.61 -3.34 -1.26
N TYR A 61 13.07 -3.13 -0.06
CA TYR A 61 13.64 -3.68 1.17
C TYR A 61 13.71 -5.21 1.15
N LEU A 62 12.60 -5.88 0.82
CA LEU A 62 12.56 -7.36 0.80
C LEU A 62 13.50 -7.98 -0.24
N SER A 63 13.76 -7.29 -1.35
CA SER A 63 14.66 -7.79 -2.40
C SER A 63 16.15 -7.63 -2.10
N ALA A 64 16.53 -6.61 -1.33
CA ALA A 64 17.93 -6.27 -1.06
C ALA A 64 18.07 -5.51 0.28
N PRO A 65 17.80 -6.17 1.43
CA PRO A 65 17.71 -5.49 2.72
C PRO A 65 19.02 -4.82 3.15
N GLY A 66 20.17 -5.44 2.86
CA GLY A 66 21.49 -4.88 3.16
C GLY A 66 21.91 -3.68 2.30
N GLN A 67 21.16 -3.38 1.22
CA GLN A 67 21.40 -2.24 0.32
C GLN A 67 20.26 -1.22 0.40
N PHE A 68 19.34 -1.37 1.36
CA PHE A 68 18.18 -0.52 1.45
C PHE A 68 18.58 0.91 1.83
N ASP A 69 18.19 1.87 1.00
CA ASP A 69 18.42 3.30 1.21
C ASP A 69 17.18 3.93 1.86
N LEU A 70 17.31 4.24 3.15
CA LEU A 70 16.27 4.88 3.95
C LEU A 70 15.99 6.30 3.45
N ASP A 71 17.03 7.08 3.19
CA ASP A 71 16.91 8.50 2.87
C ASP A 71 16.27 8.69 1.50
N ALA A 72 16.67 7.88 0.51
CA ALA A 72 16.05 7.87 -0.81
C ALA A 72 14.58 7.46 -0.73
N SER A 73 14.25 6.46 0.10
CA SER A 73 12.87 6.00 0.27
C SER A 73 12.01 7.01 1.03
N ALA A 74 12.57 7.74 2.00
CA ALA A 74 11.88 8.80 2.73
C ALA A 74 11.59 10.00 1.83
N LYS A 75 12.55 10.41 0.99
CA LYS A 75 12.36 11.44 -0.05
C LYS A 75 11.31 11.04 -1.07
N GLU A 76 11.34 9.79 -1.52
CA GLU A 76 10.33 9.24 -2.41
C GLU A 76 8.93 9.33 -1.77
N LEU A 77 8.82 8.99 -0.48
CA LEU A 77 7.57 9.05 0.28
C LEU A 77 7.08 10.50 0.51
N ALA A 78 8.00 11.45 0.73
CA ALA A 78 7.67 12.86 0.91
C ALA A 78 7.01 13.50 -0.33
N GLY A 79 7.37 13.02 -1.52
CA GLY A 79 6.77 13.46 -2.79
C GLY A 79 5.35 12.94 -3.04
N VAL A 80 4.83 12.06 -2.18
CA VAL A 80 3.51 11.45 -2.35
C VAL A 80 2.43 12.26 -1.64
N THR A 81 1.34 12.52 -2.35
CA THR A 81 0.13 13.17 -1.81
C THR A 81 -1.07 12.24 -1.86
N ILE A 82 -1.95 12.34 -0.86
CA ILE A 82 -3.30 11.77 -0.86
C ILE A 82 -4.21 12.71 -1.64
N GLU A 83 -4.97 12.15 -2.58
CA GLU A 83 -5.92 12.88 -3.44
C GLU A 83 -5.30 14.07 -4.19
N GLY A 84 -3.97 14.09 -4.34
CA GLY A 84 -3.25 15.19 -4.99
C GLY A 84 -2.96 16.39 -4.08
N GLU A 85 -3.48 16.44 -2.86
CA GLU A 85 -3.49 17.66 -2.04
C GLU A 85 -2.67 17.56 -0.74
N TYR A 86 -2.69 16.41 -0.07
CA TYR A 86 -2.09 16.28 1.26
C TYR A 86 -0.88 15.36 1.27
N HIS A 87 0.29 15.89 1.63
CA HIS A 87 1.49 15.07 1.80
C HIS A 87 1.26 13.99 2.84
N ILE A 88 1.68 12.77 2.53
CA ILE A 88 1.53 11.64 3.44
C ILE A 88 2.52 11.68 4.59
N CYS A 89 3.55 12.53 4.53
CA CYS A 89 4.53 12.70 5.58
C CYS A 89 5.23 14.06 5.48
N ALA A 90 5.88 14.48 6.57
CA ALA A 90 6.70 15.68 6.60
C ALA A 90 8.20 15.35 6.73
N GLU A 91 9.01 15.84 5.79
CA GLU A 91 10.46 15.52 5.73
C GLU A 91 11.27 16.22 6.84
N LYS A 92 10.82 17.39 7.29
CA LYS A 92 11.54 18.26 8.25
C LYS A 92 10.90 18.33 9.63
N VAL A 93 9.94 17.46 9.91
CA VAL A 93 9.28 17.37 11.21
C VAL A 93 9.80 16.11 11.88
N GLU A 94 10.48 16.30 13.00
CA GLU A 94 10.92 15.19 13.86
C GLU A 94 9.69 14.48 14.45
N ILE A 95 9.78 13.16 14.58
CA ILE A 95 8.75 12.34 15.20
C ILE A 95 8.62 12.61 16.70
N THR A 96 7.48 12.25 17.27
CA THR A 96 7.23 12.40 18.70
C THR A 96 7.99 11.36 19.53
N ALA A 97 8.09 11.59 20.84
CA ALA A 97 8.68 10.64 21.78
C ALA A 97 7.98 9.26 21.74
N GLU A 98 6.66 9.23 21.56
CA GLU A 98 5.88 7.99 21.44
C GLU A 98 6.30 7.20 20.19
N GLN A 99 6.57 7.87 19.08
CA GLN A 99 7.03 7.22 17.85
C GLN A 99 8.47 6.69 17.98
N TYR A 100 9.33 7.34 18.75
CA TYR A 100 10.64 6.78 19.12
C TYR A 100 10.50 5.49 19.95
N ILE A 101 9.53 5.44 20.88
CA ILE A 101 9.21 4.21 21.63
C ILE A 101 8.66 3.12 20.69
N GLU A 102 7.93 3.49 19.65
CA GLU A 102 7.49 2.50 18.66
C GLU A 102 8.66 1.94 17.86
N ILE A 103 9.66 2.75 17.50
CA ILE A 103 10.88 2.28 16.83
C ILE A 103 11.60 1.23 17.69
N SER A 104 11.74 1.46 19.00
CA SER A 104 12.37 0.46 19.88
C SER A 104 11.59 -0.85 19.90
N ARG A 105 10.25 -0.79 19.98
CA ARG A 105 9.37 -1.97 19.87
C ARG A 105 9.45 -2.67 18.51
N MET A 106 9.86 -2.00 17.44
CA MET A 106 10.09 -2.66 16.15
C MET A 106 11.33 -3.58 16.20
N LEU A 107 12.34 -3.23 16.99
CA LEU A 107 13.57 -4.02 17.15
C LEU A 107 13.38 -5.28 17.99
N ASP A 108 12.38 -5.29 18.89
CA ASP A 108 12.08 -6.44 19.75
C ASP A 108 11.36 -7.59 19.01
N LYS A 109 10.87 -7.35 17.79
CA LYS A 109 10.08 -8.33 17.04
C LYS A 109 10.99 -9.37 16.37
N PRO A 110 10.70 -10.67 16.47
CA PRO A 110 11.37 -11.67 15.65
C PRO A 110 11.03 -11.43 14.17
N ARG A 111 12.04 -11.40 13.30
CA ARG A 111 11.85 -11.15 11.86
C ARG A 111 12.96 -11.70 10.97
N PRO A 112 12.67 -11.95 9.68
CA PRO A 112 13.69 -12.04 8.64
C PRO A 112 14.53 -10.75 8.58
N PHE A 113 15.82 -10.89 8.25
CA PHE A 113 16.74 -9.75 8.06
C PHE A 113 16.86 -8.83 9.28
N ALA A 114 16.85 -9.40 10.49
CA ALA A 114 16.87 -8.63 11.73
C ALA A 114 18.10 -7.70 11.85
N SER A 115 19.29 -8.19 11.44
CA SER A 115 20.53 -7.40 11.38
C SER A 115 20.43 -6.21 10.44
N GLU A 116 19.87 -6.42 9.26
CA GLU A 116 19.71 -5.40 8.22
C GLU A 116 18.64 -4.38 8.64
N PHE A 117 17.51 -4.83 9.20
CA PHE A 117 16.50 -3.94 9.76
C PHE A 117 17.10 -3.06 10.87
N LYS A 118 17.86 -3.65 11.79
CA LYS A 118 18.55 -2.90 12.84
C LYS A 118 19.52 -1.88 12.26
N ALA A 119 20.29 -2.22 11.22
CA ALA A 119 21.20 -1.28 10.58
C ALA A 119 20.48 -0.08 9.96
N VAL A 120 19.27 -0.29 9.39
CA VAL A 120 18.43 0.79 8.87
C VAL A 120 17.91 1.67 10.00
N VAL A 121 17.47 1.08 11.12
CA VAL A 121 17.02 1.82 12.31
C VAL A 121 18.17 2.62 12.93
N ASP A 122 19.34 2.01 13.10
CA ASP A 122 20.52 2.67 13.68
C ASP A 122 20.93 3.88 12.82
N ARG A 123 20.84 3.76 11.49
CA ARG A 123 21.08 4.89 10.58
C ARG A 123 20.07 6.02 10.78
N ALA A 124 18.78 5.69 10.93
CA ALA A 124 17.75 6.69 11.21
C ALA A 124 18.03 7.43 12.52
N LEU A 125 18.38 6.69 13.58
CA LEU A 125 18.67 7.23 14.92
C LEU A 125 20.00 8.00 15.00
N SER A 126 20.91 7.79 14.04
CA SER A 126 22.18 8.51 13.95
C SER A 126 22.06 9.86 13.24
N SER A 127 20.88 10.22 12.75
CA SER A 127 20.61 11.52 12.13
C SER A 127 20.79 12.66 13.15
N PRO A 128 21.55 13.72 12.83
CA PRO A 128 21.74 14.86 13.74
C PRO A 128 20.46 15.66 13.98
N ASP A 129 19.51 15.59 13.04
CA ASP A 129 18.22 16.29 13.09
C ASP A 129 17.10 15.41 13.69
N GLY A 130 17.46 14.25 14.25
CA GLY A 130 16.51 13.23 14.67
C GLY A 130 15.86 12.48 13.51
N VAL A 131 14.88 11.63 13.84
CA VAL A 131 14.12 10.85 12.86
C VAL A 131 12.93 11.68 12.36
N SER A 132 12.88 11.94 11.05
CA SER A 132 11.73 12.63 10.45
C SER A 132 10.49 11.74 10.35
N ASP A 133 9.30 12.36 10.26
CA ASP A 133 8.04 11.64 10.02
C ASP A 133 8.08 10.77 8.76
N CYS A 134 8.72 11.24 7.68
CA CYS A 134 8.90 10.42 6.48
C CYS A 134 9.80 9.20 6.73
N SER A 135 10.95 9.36 7.41
CA SER A 135 11.84 8.24 7.75
C SER A 135 11.14 7.23 8.65
N TYR A 136 10.42 7.69 9.68
CA TYR A 136 9.63 6.82 10.55
C TYR A 136 8.57 6.03 9.78
N ARG A 137 7.84 6.65 8.85
CA ARG A 137 6.83 5.94 8.05
C ARG A 137 7.47 4.89 7.15
N VAL A 138 8.67 5.12 6.62
CA VAL A 138 9.43 4.10 5.90
C VAL A 138 9.82 2.94 6.83
N LEU A 139 10.32 3.22 8.04
CA LEU A 139 10.61 2.19 9.03
C LEU A 139 9.36 1.35 9.36
N ALA A 140 8.21 2.00 9.55
CA ALA A 140 6.94 1.31 9.77
C ALA A 140 6.46 0.49 8.56
N LEU A 141 6.77 0.91 7.32
CA LEU A 141 6.46 0.15 6.11
C LEU A 141 7.30 -1.13 6.04
N ILE A 142 8.61 -1.02 6.23
CA ILE A 142 9.50 -2.19 6.15
C ILE A 142 9.34 -3.10 7.39
N ASP A 143 9.00 -2.55 8.56
CA ASP A 143 8.60 -3.34 9.74
C ASP A 143 7.40 -4.23 9.43
N ARG A 144 6.40 -3.72 8.70
CA ARG A 144 5.21 -4.51 8.33
C ARG A 144 5.50 -5.53 7.23
N ALA A 145 6.43 -5.23 6.33
CA ALA A 145 6.79 -6.11 5.23
C ALA A 145 7.61 -7.32 5.69
N ALA A 146 8.45 -7.14 6.71
CA ALA A 146 9.33 -8.17 7.26
C ALA A 146 8.76 -8.78 8.57
N LYS A 147 7.48 -9.15 8.58
CA LYS A 147 6.84 -9.95 9.63
C LYS A 147 6.59 -11.37 9.14
#